data_AF-A0A0D0CV54-F1
#
_entry.id   AF-A0A0D0CV54-F1
#
_cell.length_a   1.000
_cell.length_b   1.000
_cell.length_c   1.000
_cell.angle_alpha   90.00
_cell.angle_beta   90.00
_cell.angle_gamma   90.00
#
_symmetry.space_group_name_H-M   'P 1'
#
loop_
_entity.id
_entity.type
_entity.pdbx_description
1 polymer ?
#
loop_
_entity_poly.entity_id
_entity_poly.type
_entity_poly.pdbx_seq_one_letter_code
_entity_poly.pdbx_strand_id
1 'polypeptide(L)'
;FPQTLSFNDKMCIIHEWQHEMAPKNPKHSTCAVCAHCIQDLLLEDVEPTPSLLSLLVNPYLPEHTLPNSYNISLYLQAILYCKGMCSTMSLAPLRVCPSCHCSLCGKRLTQPKNSLANFQYYGHERLLIETCQAFVNASLFDLMLVSHSRASTVTHHYSTQT
;
A
#
# COMPACT_ATOMS: atom_id res chain seq x y z
N PHE A 1 26.28 -30.48 22.65
CA PHE A 1 25.07 -30.75 23.45
C PHE A 1 24.15 -29.56 23.31
N PRO A 2 22.86 -29.71 22.91
CA PRO A 2 21.94 -28.58 22.95
C PRO A 2 21.78 -28.14 24.40
N GLN A 3 21.89 -26.84 24.67
CA GLN A 3 21.68 -26.30 26.01
C GLN A 3 20.24 -26.61 26.44
N THR A 4 20.10 -27.35 27.54
CA THR A 4 18.80 -27.56 28.19
C THR A 4 18.41 -26.28 28.90
N LEU A 5 17.59 -25.46 28.24
CA LEU A 5 16.94 -24.30 28.85
C LEU A 5 16.02 -24.75 29.99
N SER A 6 15.97 -23.94 31.06
CA SER A 6 15.05 -24.19 32.16
C SER A 6 13.60 -24.05 31.69
N PHE A 7 12.65 -24.59 32.46
CA PHE A 7 11.23 -24.42 32.17
C PHE A 7 10.84 -22.93 32.12
N ASN A 8 11.41 -22.12 33.00
CA ASN A 8 11.12 -20.69 33.08
C ASN A 8 11.62 -19.95 31.84
N ASP A 9 12.82 -20.27 31.35
CA ASP A 9 13.38 -19.66 30.13
C ASP A 9 12.54 -20.00 28.90
N LYS A 10 12.07 -21.25 28.80
CA LYS A 10 11.15 -21.67 27.74
C LYS A 10 9.82 -20.91 27.80
N MET A 11 9.28 -20.69 29.00
CA MET A 11 8.05 -19.90 29.17
C MET A 11 8.26 -18.43 28.83
N CYS A 12 9.41 -17.83 29.18
CA CYS A 12 9.75 -16.47 28.77
C CYS A 12 9.78 -16.32 27.24
N ILE A 13 10.43 -17.25 26.53
CA ILE A 13 10.49 -17.25 25.06
C ILE A 13 9.08 -17.38 24.46
N ILE A 14 8.23 -18.26 25.01
CA ILE A 14 6.86 -18.43 24.55
C ILE A 14 6.05 -17.15 24.76
N HIS A 15 6.19 -16.50 25.92
CA HIS A 15 5.48 -15.26 26.22
C HIS A 15 5.95 -14.08 25.38
N GLU A 16 7.26 -13.96 25.15
CA GLU A 16 7.86 -12.98 24.24
C GLU A 16 7.30 -13.16 22.83
N TRP A 17 7.34 -14.39 22.30
CA TRP A 17 6.78 -14.70 20.98
C TRP A 17 5.27 -14.42 20.90
N GLN A 18 4.49 -14.84 21.91
CA GLN A 18 3.05 -14.58 21.96
C GLN A 18 2.73 -13.09 22.06
N HIS A 19 3.57 -12.32 22.76
CA HIS A 19 3.45 -10.89 22.82
C HIS A 19 3.74 -10.29 21.43
N GLU A 20 4.91 -10.53 20.85
CA GLU A 20 5.29 -10.00 19.54
C GLU A 20 4.32 -10.39 18.41
N MET A 21 3.81 -11.63 18.43
CA MET A 21 2.85 -12.15 17.45
C MET A 21 1.39 -11.87 17.80
N ALA A 22 1.12 -11.15 18.90
CA ALA A 22 -0.23 -10.74 19.22
C ALA A 22 -0.79 -9.92 18.03
N PRO A 23 -2.06 -10.13 17.62
CA PRO A 23 -2.65 -9.43 16.47
C PRO A 23 -2.57 -7.88 16.54
N LYS A 24 -2.34 -7.33 17.73
CA LYS A 24 -2.19 -5.89 18.00
C LYS A 24 -0.78 -5.36 17.76
N ASN A 25 0.23 -6.22 17.60
CA ASN A 25 1.64 -5.85 17.64
C ASN A 25 2.31 -5.62 16.28
N PRO A 26 2.04 -6.36 15.19
CA PRO A 26 2.58 -5.98 13.89
C PRO A 26 1.85 -4.73 13.39
N LYS A 27 2.42 -3.57 13.67
CA LYS A 27 2.00 -2.32 13.05
C LYS A 27 2.21 -2.47 11.55
N HIS A 28 1.13 -2.37 10.80
CA HIS A 28 1.19 -2.30 9.36
C HIS A 28 1.08 -0.84 8.95
N SER A 29 1.85 -0.48 7.95
CA SER A 29 1.84 0.83 7.33
C SER A 29 1.89 0.65 5.82
N THR A 30 1.87 1.75 5.07
CA THR A 30 1.74 1.71 3.62
C THR A 30 2.91 2.39 2.94
N CYS A 31 3.40 1.80 1.86
CA CYS A 31 4.39 2.43 1.01
C CYS A 31 3.80 3.66 0.30
N ALA A 32 4.51 4.79 0.34
CA ALA A 32 4.13 6.02 -0.35
C ALA A 32 4.10 5.86 -1.87
N VAL A 33 4.85 4.91 -2.42
CA VAL A 33 5.07 4.78 -3.86
C VAL A 33 4.07 3.83 -4.52
N CYS A 34 3.76 2.72 -3.86
CA CYS A 34 2.89 1.67 -4.42
C CYS A 34 1.63 1.39 -3.60
N ALA A 35 1.40 2.13 -2.51
CA ALA A 35 0.30 1.94 -1.56
C ALA A 35 0.22 0.55 -0.91
N HIS A 36 1.20 -0.34 -1.14
CA HIS A 36 1.21 -1.67 -0.56
C HIS A 36 1.31 -1.60 0.96
N CYS A 37 0.42 -2.33 1.64
CA CYS A 37 0.39 -2.45 3.09
C CYS A 37 1.37 -3.56 3.53
N ILE A 38 2.36 -3.18 4.33
CA ILE A 38 3.44 -4.05 4.78
C ILE A 38 3.76 -3.75 6.26
N GLN A 39 4.53 -4.62 6.90
CA GLN A 39 5.02 -4.37 8.25
C GLN A 39 5.82 -3.07 8.31
N ASP A 40 5.53 -2.25 9.32
CA ASP A 40 6.08 -0.91 9.52
C ASP A 40 7.62 -0.91 9.56
N LEU A 41 8.20 -1.95 10.16
CA LEU A 41 9.65 -2.15 10.30
C LEU A 41 10.37 -2.40 8.96
N LEU A 42 9.64 -2.79 7.91
CA LEU A 42 10.20 -3.03 6.57
C LEU A 42 10.15 -1.78 5.69
N LEU A 43 9.55 -0.69 6.16
CA LEU A 43 9.54 0.58 5.44
C LEU A 43 10.79 1.37 5.77
N GLU A 44 11.42 1.92 4.74
CA GLU A 44 12.57 2.81 4.84
C GLU A 44 12.13 4.25 4.52
N ASP A 45 12.65 5.22 5.26
CA ASP A 45 12.42 6.64 4.97
C ASP A 45 13.40 7.10 3.88
N VAL A 46 12.84 7.59 2.77
CA VAL A 46 13.61 8.01 1.59
C VAL A 46 13.39 9.49 1.33
N GLU A 47 14.49 10.23 1.22
CA GLU A 47 14.45 11.66 0.89
C GLU A 47 13.94 11.90 -0.55
N PRO A 48 12.94 12.79 -0.73
CA PRO A 48 12.32 13.04 -2.04
C PRO A 48 13.21 13.93 -2.93
N THR A 49 14.25 13.33 -3.52
CA THR A 49 15.13 14.04 -4.47
C THR A 49 14.43 14.30 -5.81
N PRO A 50 14.79 15.36 -6.57
CA PRO A 50 14.18 15.64 -7.86
C PRO A 50 14.30 14.50 -8.88
N SER A 51 15.44 13.79 -8.90
CA SER A 51 15.64 12.63 -9.78
C SER A 51 14.69 11.48 -9.42
N LEU A 52 14.52 11.17 -8.14
CA LEU A 52 13.56 10.19 -7.65
C LEU A 52 12.12 10.59 -8.01
N LEU A 53 11.72 11.82 -7.70
CA LEU A 53 10.36 12.31 -7.93
C LEU A 53 10.00 12.30 -9.42
N SER A 54 10.96 12.61 -10.30
CA SER A 54 10.74 12.58 -11.75
C SER A 54 10.34 11.19 -12.29
N LEU A 55 10.76 10.11 -11.61
CA LEU A 55 10.36 8.73 -11.95
C LEU A 55 8.95 8.38 -11.48
N LEU A 56 8.37 9.19 -10.59
CA LEU A 56 7.07 8.95 -9.98
C LEU A 56 5.98 9.85 -10.57
N VAL A 57 6.25 10.53 -11.69
CA VAL A 57 5.25 11.29 -12.43
C VAL A 57 4.53 10.40 -13.44
N ASN A 58 3.25 10.67 -13.69
CA ASN A 58 2.53 10.11 -14.83
C ASN A 58 1.93 11.24 -15.68
N PRO A 59 2.54 11.58 -16.83
CA PRO A 59 2.07 12.68 -17.67
C PRO A 59 0.77 12.37 -18.44
N TYR A 60 0.31 11.11 -18.42
CA TYR A 60 -0.90 10.67 -19.11
C TYR A 60 -2.16 10.80 -18.25
N LEU A 61 -2.02 11.12 -16.95
CA LEU A 61 -3.16 11.37 -16.08
C LEU A 61 -3.77 12.76 -16.38
N PRO A 62 -5.09 12.86 -16.58
CA PRO A 62 -5.75 14.16 -16.70
C PRO A 62 -5.59 14.98 -15.41
N GLU A 63 -5.39 16.29 -15.53
CA GLU A 63 -5.12 17.18 -14.39
C GLU A 63 -6.17 17.10 -13.27
N HIS A 64 -7.45 17.01 -13.64
CA HIS A 64 -8.56 16.90 -12.70
C HIS A 64 -8.58 15.58 -11.90
N THR A 65 -7.79 14.58 -12.32
CA THR A 65 -7.66 13.29 -11.62
C THR A 65 -6.47 13.26 -10.67
N LEU A 66 -5.54 14.21 -10.76
CA LEU A 66 -4.32 14.24 -9.94
C LEU A 66 -4.65 14.23 -8.45
N PRO A 67 -3.76 13.66 -7.61
CA PRO A 67 -3.95 13.68 -6.16
C PRO A 67 -4.26 15.08 -5.61
N ASN A 68 -5.20 15.16 -4.68
CA ASN A 68 -5.53 16.35 -3.88
C ASN A 68 -5.29 16.14 -2.38
N SER A 69 -4.86 14.94 -1.98
CA SER A 69 -4.60 14.58 -0.57
C SER A 69 -3.27 15.11 -0.01
N TYR A 70 -2.42 15.69 -0.86
CA TYR A 70 -1.17 16.35 -0.49
C TYR A 70 -0.81 17.47 -1.48
N ASN A 71 0.14 18.32 -1.11
CA ASN A 71 0.65 19.37 -1.98
C ASN A 71 1.53 18.76 -3.09
N ILE A 72 0.87 18.34 -4.17
CA ILE A 72 1.48 17.65 -5.30
C ILE A 72 2.59 18.47 -5.99
N SER A 73 2.47 19.81 -5.97
CA SER A 73 3.46 20.71 -6.56
C SER A 73 4.80 20.68 -5.81
N LEU A 74 4.79 20.51 -4.48
CA LEU A 74 6.03 20.35 -3.70
C LEU A 74 6.78 19.07 -4.06
N TYR A 75 6.05 18.04 -4.50
CA TYR A 75 6.58 16.75 -4.90
C TYR A 75 6.77 16.61 -6.42
N LEU A 76 6.90 17.74 -7.14
CA LEU A 76 7.18 17.77 -8.59
C LEU A 76 6.20 16.93 -9.44
N GLN A 77 4.92 16.95 -9.09
CA GLN A 77 3.88 16.15 -9.77
C GLN A 77 4.02 14.64 -9.60
N ALA A 78 4.84 14.17 -8.66
CA ALA A 78 4.93 12.75 -8.33
C ALA A 78 3.58 12.26 -7.79
N ILE A 79 3.13 11.10 -8.27
CA ILE A 79 1.91 10.39 -7.87
C ILE A 79 2.26 9.47 -6.71
N LEU A 80 1.82 9.85 -5.51
CA LEU A 80 2.15 9.23 -4.24
C LEU A 80 0.88 8.89 -3.47
N TYR A 81 1.03 8.00 -2.48
CA TYR A 81 0.00 7.67 -1.52
C TYR A 81 0.23 8.43 -0.22
N CYS A 82 -0.70 9.33 0.13
CA CYS A 82 -0.58 10.23 1.27
C CYS A 82 -0.34 9.52 2.61
N LYS A 83 -0.89 8.32 2.83
CA LYS A 83 -0.68 7.58 4.09
C LYS A 83 0.74 7.02 4.24
N GLY A 84 1.52 6.96 3.17
CA GLY A 84 2.95 6.63 3.22
C GLY A 84 3.87 7.84 3.30
N MET A 85 3.34 9.06 3.36
CA MET A 85 4.14 10.29 3.43
C MET A 85 4.34 10.71 4.88
N CYS A 86 5.54 11.17 5.25
CA CYS A 86 5.78 11.74 6.58
C CYS A 86 5.16 13.14 6.73
N SER A 87 4.95 13.87 5.63
CA SER A 87 4.18 15.12 5.59
C SER A 87 3.46 15.25 4.25
N THR A 88 2.23 15.77 4.26
CA THR A 88 1.46 16.04 3.04
C THR A 88 1.54 17.50 2.61
N MET A 89 2.07 18.39 3.46
CA MET A 89 2.05 19.85 3.27
C MET A 89 3.44 20.48 3.19
N SER A 90 4.49 19.70 3.49
CA SER A 90 5.89 20.10 3.40
C SER A 90 6.70 18.99 2.76
N LEU A 91 7.80 19.33 2.09
CA LEU A 91 8.72 18.33 1.58
C LEU A 91 9.35 17.57 2.76
N ALA A 92 9.09 16.27 2.84
CA ALA A 92 9.54 15.39 3.90
C ALA A 92 9.78 13.97 3.34
N PRO A 93 10.50 13.11 4.07
CA PRO A 93 10.74 11.73 3.67
C PRO A 93 9.48 10.96 3.30
N LEU A 94 9.65 10.02 2.38
CA LEU A 94 8.64 9.07 1.94
C LEU A 94 8.91 7.72 2.59
N ARG A 95 7.87 7.06 3.12
CA ARG A 95 8.00 5.70 3.64
C ARG A 95 7.89 4.71 2.49
N VAL A 96 8.97 4.00 2.17
CA VAL A 96 9.08 3.19 0.96
C VAL A 96 9.34 1.73 1.31
N CYS A 97 8.61 0.80 0.67
CA CYS A 97 8.85 -0.63 0.86
C CYS A 97 10.12 -1.11 0.15
N PRO A 98 10.70 -2.26 0.53
CA PRO A 98 11.99 -2.71 0.00
C PRO A 98 12.01 -2.83 -1.52
N SER A 99 10.90 -3.29 -2.13
CA SER A 99 10.80 -3.41 -3.59
C SER A 99 10.87 -2.04 -4.29
N CYS A 100 10.19 -1.03 -3.78
CA CYS A 100 10.25 0.32 -4.36
C CYS A 100 11.59 0.99 -4.03
N HIS A 101 12.13 0.74 -2.84
CA HIS A 101 13.44 1.25 -2.42
C HIS A 101 14.56 0.74 -3.34
N CYS A 102 14.59 -0.56 -3.66
CA CYS A 102 15.55 -1.11 -4.61
C CYS A 102 15.51 -0.44 -5.99
N SER A 103 14.33 -0.08 -6.49
CA SER A 103 14.16 0.59 -7.78
C SER A 103 14.54 2.08 -7.72
N LEU A 104 14.22 2.77 -6.62
CA LEU A 104 14.39 4.21 -6.46
C LEU A 104 15.73 4.63 -5.85
N CYS A 105 16.45 3.72 -5.20
CA CYS A 105 17.72 4.00 -4.52
C CYS A 105 18.84 3.05 -4.98
N GLY A 106 18.55 2.15 -5.92
CA GLY A 106 19.54 1.27 -6.53
C GLY A 106 20.54 2.00 -7.41
N LYS A 107 21.57 1.27 -7.89
CA LYS A 107 22.62 1.81 -8.78
C LYS A 107 22.08 2.49 -10.03
N ARG A 108 20.94 2.01 -10.54
CA ARG A 108 20.21 2.60 -11.66
C ARG A 108 18.81 2.92 -11.18
N LEU A 109 18.50 4.22 -11.11
CA LEU A 109 17.18 4.71 -10.77
C LEU A 109 16.18 4.27 -11.84
N THR A 110 15.12 3.59 -11.42
CA THR A 110 14.05 3.10 -12.31
C THR A 110 12.70 3.29 -11.64
N GLN A 111 11.66 3.55 -12.44
CA GLN A 111 10.29 3.59 -11.92
C GLN A 111 9.89 2.18 -11.42
N PRO A 112 9.42 2.03 -10.17
CA PRO A 112 8.96 0.74 -9.68
C PRO A 112 7.73 0.26 -10.46
N LYS A 113 7.68 -1.03 -10.82
CA LYS A 113 6.60 -1.62 -11.63
C LYS A 113 5.21 -1.44 -10.99
N ASN A 114 5.14 -1.54 -9.67
CA ASN A 114 3.89 -1.41 -8.91
C ASN A 114 3.67 0.01 -8.38
N SER A 115 4.46 1.00 -8.83
CA SER A 115 4.25 2.38 -8.40
C SER A 115 2.89 2.90 -8.90
N LEU A 116 2.27 3.77 -8.11
CA LEU A 116 1.04 4.46 -8.47
C LEU A 116 1.20 5.22 -9.80
N ALA A 117 2.38 5.81 -10.01
CA ALA A 117 2.77 6.47 -11.25
C ALA A 117 2.71 5.55 -12.48
N ASN A 118 2.99 4.25 -12.33
CA ASN A 118 2.93 3.28 -13.41
C ASN A 118 1.51 2.73 -13.64
N PHE A 119 0.55 3.63 -13.85
CA PHE A 119 -0.87 3.34 -14.12
C PHE A 119 -1.60 2.52 -13.04
N GLN A 120 -1.12 2.56 -11.78
CA GLN A 120 -1.79 1.93 -10.64
C GLN A 120 -2.61 2.93 -9.81
N TYR A 121 -2.58 4.22 -10.16
CA TYR A 121 -3.38 5.26 -9.51
C TYR A 121 -4.77 5.37 -10.12
N TYR A 122 -5.81 5.28 -9.28
CA TYR A 122 -7.21 5.28 -9.70
C TYR A 122 -8.00 6.54 -9.31
N GLY A 123 -7.35 7.55 -8.71
CA GLY A 123 -8.04 8.80 -8.38
C GLY A 123 -9.16 8.64 -7.36
N HIS A 124 -9.05 7.70 -6.41
CA HIS A 124 -10.11 7.41 -5.43
C HIS A 124 -10.59 8.67 -4.69
N GLU A 125 -9.69 9.58 -4.35
CA GLU A 125 -9.97 10.87 -3.70
C GLU A 125 -10.69 11.91 -4.58
N ARG A 126 -10.77 11.66 -5.89
CA ARG A 126 -11.49 12.50 -6.86
C ARG A 126 -12.86 11.92 -7.24
N LEU A 127 -13.20 10.73 -6.73
CA LEU A 127 -14.50 10.14 -6.96
C LEU A 127 -15.59 10.94 -6.26
N LEU A 128 -16.77 10.97 -6.89
CA LEU A 128 -17.97 11.56 -6.28
C LEU A 128 -18.30 10.84 -4.96
N ILE A 129 -18.88 11.58 -4.01
CA ILE A 129 -19.15 11.03 -2.68
C ILE A 129 -20.08 9.82 -2.74
N GLU A 130 -21.04 9.83 -3.66
CA GLU A 130 -21.96 8.72 -3.92
C GLU A 130 -21.20 7.48 -4.41
N THR A 131 -20.22 7.67 -5.29
CA THR A 131 -19.34 6.58 -5.78
C THR A 131 -18.49 6.03 -4.65
N CYS A 132 -17.88 6.90 -3.84
CA CYS A 132 -17.11 6.47 -2.66
C CYS A 132 -17.97 5.66 -1.68
N GLN A 133 -19.19 6.12 -1.39
CA GLN A 133 -20.13 5.41 -0.52
C GLN A 133 -20.55 4.07 -1.13
N ALA A 134 -20.76 4.00 -2.45
CA ALA A 134 -21.02 2.74 -3.13
C ALA A 134 -19.86 1.76 -2.96
N PHE A 135 -18.60 2.19 -3.08
CA PHE A 135 -17.44 1.35 -2.81
C PHE A 135 -17.36 0.87 -1.36
N VAL A 136 -17.64 1.74 -0.39
CA VAL A 136 -17.63 1.39 1.04
C VAL A 136 -18.72 0.37 1.38
N ASN A 137 -19.88 0.48 0.75
CA ASN A 137 -21.03 -0.38 0.99
C ASN A 137 -21.04 -1.65 0.12
N ALA A 138 -20.21 -1.71 -0.92
CA ALA A 138 -20.08 -2.86 -1.80
C ALA A 138 -19.56 -4.06 -1.01
N SER A 139 -20.21 -5.22 -1.19
CA SER A 139 -19.68 -6.46 -0.65
C SER A 139 -18.43 -6.87 -1.42
N LEU A 140 -17.63 -7.77 -0.82
CA LEU A 140 -16.49 -8.37 -1.53
C LEU A 140 -16.93 -9.04 -2.84
N PHE A 141 -18.13 -9.61 -2.89
CA PHE A 141 -18.69 -10.21 -4.11
C PHE A 141 -18.95 -9.16 -5.20
N ASP A 142 -19.53 -8.01 -4.85
CA ASP A 142 -19.77 -6.91 -5.78
C ASP A 142 -18.46 -6.38 -6.36
N LEU A 143 -17.46 -6.16 -5.49
CA LEU A 143 -16.13 -5.72 -5.90
C LEU A 143 -15.45 -6.75 -6.80
N MET A 144 -15.56 -8.04 -6.50
CA MET A 144 -14.99 -9.11 -7.33
C MET A 144 -15.67 -9.22 -8.70
N LEU A 145 -16.99 -9.05 -8.74
CA LEU A 145 -17.77 -9.04 -9.98
C LEU A 145 -17.37 -7.87 -10.88
N VAL A 146 -17.34 -6.65 -10.33
CA VAL A 146 -17.03 -5.41 -11.07
C VAL A 146 -15.55 -5.33 -11.47
N SER A 147 -14.64 -5.86 -10.65
CA SER A 147 -13.21 -5.90 -10.98
C SER A 147 -12.82 -7.01 -11.95
N HIS A 148 -13.78 -7.86 -12.36
CA HIS A 148 -13.54 -9.07 -13.15
C HIS A 148 -12.46 -9.98 -12.53
N SER A 149 -12.20 -9.86 -11.22
CA SER A 149 -11.01 -10.44 -10.61
C SER A 149 -11.13 -11.94 -10.34
N ARG A 150 -12.36 -12.52 -10.32
CA ARG A 150 -12.62 -13.98 -10.30
C ARG A 150 -14.00 -14.42 -10.80
N ALA A 151 -14.62 -13.74 -11.76
CA ALA A 151 -15.91 -14.19 -12.30
C ALA A 151 -15.72 -14.93 -13.64
N SER A 152 -15.06 -16.09 -13.66
CA SER A 152 -15.09 -16.96 -14.84
C SER A 152 -16.32 -17.87 -14.89
N THR A 153 -16.97 -18.15 -13.75
CA THR A 153 -18.19 -18.98 -13.71
C THR A 153 -19.10 -18.61 -12.53
N VAL A 154 -20.32 -18.15 -12.81
CA VAL A 154 -21.42 -18.11 -11.83
C VAL A 154 -22.21 -19.41 -11.98
N THR A 155 -22.15 -20.31 -11.01
CA THR A 155 -22.94 -21.56 -11.02
C THR A 155 -24.15 -21.39 -10.11
N HIS A 156 -25.34 -21.23 -10.70
CA HIS A 156 -26.59 -21.22 -9.95
C HIS A 156 -27.08 -22.66 -9.75
N HIS A 157 -27.06 -23.15 -8.50
CA HIS A 157 -27.57 -24.48 -8.17
C HIS A 157 -29.08 -24.40 -7.88
N TYR A 158 -29.90 -24.85 -8.83
CA TYR A 158 -31.33 -25.08 -8.57
C TYR A 158 -31.48 -26.37 -7.74
N SER A 159 -31.92 -26.24 -6.49
CA SER A 159 -32.46 -27.38 -5.74
C SER A 159 -33.98 -27.32 -5.82
N THR A 160 -34.57 -28.13 -6.69
CA THR A 160 -35.99 -28.44 -6.62
C THR A 160 -36.19 -29.41 -5.47
N GLN A 161 -36.73 -28.93 -4.36
CA GLN A 161 -37.33 -29.79 -3.35
C GLN A 161 -38.60 -30.40 -3.95
N THR A 162 -38.54 -31.69 -4.26
CA THR A 162 -39.69 -32.58 -4.44
C THR A 162 -39.88 -33.40 -3.19
#